data_AF-A0A2R6KPM0-F1
#
_entry.id   AF-A0A2R6KPM0-F1
#
_cell.length_a   1.000
_cell.length_b   1.000
_cell.length_c   1.000
_cell.angle_alpha   90.00
_cell.angle_beta   90.00
_cell.angle_gamma   90.00
#
_symmetry.space_group_name_H-M   'P 1'
#
loop_
_entity.id
_entity.type
_entity.pdbx_description
1 polymer ?
#
loop_
_entity_poly.entity_id
_entity_poly.type
_entity_poly.pdbx_seq_one_letter_code
_entity_poly.pdbx_strand_id
1 'polypeptide(L)'
;MTVPKGIARDTLLDIVVGWYEAGADDRLIDTADAAEHAGYSDATSRQTPFLEAVGVLDRDGQDHRLTSRGVALAAALANDDETEATSRAYAILAAWPTSSRLRDILRGGAMPEDELLVRVADVTDADLDVSRERIGCRTLLDLLVWAGVLDRTDDGLYLPGAVETRAVERERAALTVGLELSVDVDPEDVESLVSAIQSGLDEDEPPSVAAELDGVSLRED
;
A
#
# COMPACT_ATOMS: atom_id res chain seq x y z
N MET A 1 13.47 1.57 -15.82
CA MET A 1 12.82 0.59 -14.91
C MET A 1 11.61 0.07 -15.64
N THR A 2 11.42 -1.24 -15.80
CA THR A 2 10.42 -1.72 -16.76
C THR A 2 8.96 -1.52 -16.29
N VAL A 3 8.05 -1.45 -17.25
CA VAL A 3 6.59 -1.60 -17.09
C VAL A 3 6.16 -3.03 -17.42
N PRO A 4 4.94 -3.46 -17.04
CA PRO A 4 4.32 -4.66 -17.61
C PRO A 4 4.30 -4.56 -19.14
N LYS A 5 4.34 -5.69 -19.85
CA LYS A 5 4.46 -5.70 -21.31
C LYS A 5 3.21 -6.27 -21.96
N GLY A 6 2.29 -5.38 -22.34
CA GLY A 6 1.21 -5.66 -23.28
C GLY A 6 0.12 -6.61 -22.79
N ILE A 7 -0.19 -6.61 -21.49
CA ILE A 7 -1.25 -7.44 -20.89
C ILE A 7 -2.11 -6.59 -19.94
N ALA A 8 -3.33 -7.04 -19.64
CA ALA A 8 -4.19 -6.41 -18.64
C ALA A 8 -3.71 -6.71 -17.20
N ARG A 9 -4.21 -5.95 -16.22
CA ARG A 9 -3.89 -6.14 -14.80
C ARG A 9 -4.23 -7.54 -14.32
N ASP A 10 -5.44 -8.02 -14.62
CA ASP A 10 -5.89 -9.32 -14.11
C ASP A 10 -5.02 -10.46 -14.67
N THR A 11 -4.66 -10.43 -15.95
CA THR A 11 -3.69 -11.38 -16.53
C THR A 11 -2.32 -11.31 -15.85
N LEU A 12 -1.86 -10.12 -15.43
CA LEU A 12 -0.61 -9.99 -14.68
C LEU A 12 -0.71 -10.65 -13.31
N LEU A 13 -1.86 -10.52 -12.64
CA LEU A 13 -2.14 -11.15 -11.35
C LEU A 13 -2.25 -12.68 -11.49
N ASP A 14 -2.89 -13.19 -12.54
CA ASP A 14 -2.94 -14.63 -12.86
C ASP A 14 -1.53 -15.21 -13.04
N ILE A 15 -0.62 -14.46 -13.68
CA ILE A 15 0.78 -14.87 -13.84
C ILE A 15 1.47 -14.99 -12.47
N VAL A 16 1.19 -14.08 -11.52
CA VAL A 16 1.73 -14.16 -10.16
C VAL A 16 1.21 -15.41 -9.44
N VAL A 17 -0.06 -15.75 -9.62
CA VAL A 17 -0.64 -17.02 -9.12
C VAL A 17 0.05 -18.23 -9.75
N GLY A 18 0.29 -18.22 -11.07
CA GLY A 18 0.97 -19.33 -11.75
C GLY A 18 2.37 -19.62 -11.23
N TRP A 19 3.14 -18.59 -10.81
CA TRP A 19 4.42 -18.81 -10.12
C TRP A 19 4.22 -19.53 -8.78
N TYR A 20 3.21 -19.16 -8.01
CA TYR A 20 2.90 -19.79 -6.73
C TYR A 20 2.46 -21.24 -6.90
N GLU A 21 1.58 -21.52 -7.86
CA GLU A 21 1.11 -22.88 -8.16
C GLU A 21 2.21 -23.80 -8.68
N ALA A 22 3.23 -23.26 -9.36
CA ALA A 22 4.43 -24.00 -9.75
C ALA A 22 5.35 -24.37 -8.56
N GLY A 23 5.09 -23.78 -7.38
CA GLY A 23 5.86 -23.99 -6.15
C GLY A 23 7.03 -23.03 -5.99
N ALA A 24 6.96 -21.84 -6.58
CA ALA A 24 8.02 -20.83 -6.48
C ALA A 24 8.14 -20.19 -5.08
N ASP A 25 7.27 -20.55 -4.14
CA ASP A 25 7.34 -20.17 -2.73
C ASP A 25 8.37 -20.98 -1.92
N ASP A 26 8.69 -22.20 -2.37
CA ASP A 26 9.65 -23.10 -1.69
C ASP A 26 10.94 -23.31 -2.50
N ARG A 27 10.86 -23.30 -3.83
CA ARG A 27 11.98 -23.68 -4.72
C ARG A 27 12.17 -22.72 -5.90
N LEU A 28 13.32 -22.82 -6.54
CA LEU A 28 13.60 -22.17 -7.82
C LEU A 28 12.81 -22.87 -8.94
N ILE A 29 12.18 -22.07 -9.80
CA ILE A 29 11.29 -22.50 -10.88
C ILE A 29 11.73 -21.85 -12.19
N ASP A 30 11.73 -22.64 -13.27
CA ASP A 30 11.92 -22.10 -14.63
C ASP A 30 10.66 -21.33 -15.04
N THR A 31 10.83 -20.25 -15.80
CA THR A 31 9.73 -19.45 -16.33
C THR A 31 8.73 -20.28 -17.14
N ALA A 32 9.18 -21.29 -17.88
CA ALA A 32 8.32 -22.18 -18.66
C ALA A 32 7.33 -22.93 -17.76
N ASP A 33 7.80 -23.50 -16.65
CA ASP A 33 6.97 -24.24 -15.70
C ASP A 33 5.90 -23.32 -15.10
N ALA A 34 6.29 -22.13 -14.63
CA ALA A 34 5.35 -21.14 -14.11
C ALA A 34 4.30 -20.72 -15.15
N ALA A 35 4.69 -20.68 -16.43
CA ALA A 35 3.79 -20.28 -17.49
C ALA A 35 2.79 -21.38 -17.91
N GLU A 36 3.12 -22.65 -17.69
CA GLU A 36 2.16 -23.77 -17.83
C GLU A 36 1.03 -23.64 -16.81
N HIS A 37 1.37 -23.32 -15.55
CA HIS A 37 0.40 -23.07 -14.48
C HIS A 37 -0.45 -21.82 -14.73
N ALA A 38 0.18 -20.71 -15.14
CA ALA A 38 -0.53 -19.47 -15.45
C ALA A 38 -1.45 -19.58 -16.68
N GLY A 39 -1.20 -20.52 -17.60
CA GLY A 39 -1.91 -20.60 -18.88
C GLY A 39 -1.48 -19.55 -19.92
N TYR A 40 -0.37 -18.85 -19.69
CA TYR A 40 0.08 -17.72 -20.53
C TYR A 40 1.57 -17.78 -20.91
N SER A 41 2.00 -18.85 -21.58
CA SER A 41 3.40 -19.15 -21.96
C SER A 41 4.26 -17.92 -22.35
N ASP A 42 3.92 -17.22 -23.43
CA ASP A 42 4.70 -16.07 -23.91
C ASP A 42 4.54 -14.82 -23.02
N ALA A 43 3.38 -14.65 -22.38
CA ALA A 43 3.15 -13.47 -21.54
C ALA A 43 3.97 -13.52 -20.25
N THR A 44 4.05 -14.69 -19.60
CA THR A 44 4.79 -14.90 -18.34
C THR A 44 6.24 -14.46 -18.47
N SER A 45 6.94 -14.94 -19.50
CA SER A 45 8.35 -14.56 -19.74
C SER A 45 8.53 -13.05 -19.92
N ARG A 46 7.61 -12.39 -20.63
CA ARG A 46 7.65 -10.94 -20.84
C ARG A 46 7.40 -10.14 -19.55
N GLN A 47 6.73 -10.72 -18.56
CA GLN A 47 6.45 -10.04 -17.28
C GLN A 47 7.53 -10.25 -16.23
N THR A 48 8.33 -11.32 -16.31
CA THR A 48 9.37 -11.64 -15.31
C THR A 48 10.26 -10.44 -14.96
N PRO A 49 10.78 -9.64 -15.93
CA PRO A 49 11.58 -8.46 -15.60
C PRO A 49 10.83 -7.39 -14.78
N PHE A 50 9.51 -7.25 -14.99
CA PHE A 50 8.69 -6.33 -14.19
C PHE A 50 8.49 -6.86 -12.77
N LEU A 51 8.16 -8.14 -12.64
CA LEU A 51 7.96 -8.80 -11.34
C LEU A 51 9.23 -8.78 -10.48
N GLU A 52 10.41 -8.95 -11.10
CA GLU A 52 11.70 -8.72 -10.43
C GLU A 52 11.87 -7.26 -10.00
N ALA A 53 11.59 -6.32 -10.90
CA ALA A 53 11.81 -4.89 -10.63
C ALA A 53 10.94 -4.35 -9.48
N VAL A 54 9.74 -4.92 -9.26
CA VAL A 54 8.88 -4.57 -8.12
C VAL A 54 9.15 -5.42 -6.87
N GLY A 55 10.03 -6.43 -6.96
CA GLY A 55 10.39 -7.30 -5.84
C GLY A 55 9.37 -8.39 -5.52
N VAL A 56 8.58 -8.81 -6.51
CA VAL A 56 7.72 -10.01 -6.41
C VAL A 56 8.54 -11.28 -6.63
N LEU A 57 9.50 -11.24 -7.56
CA LEU A 57 10.41 -12.35 -7.85
C LEU A 57 11.86 -11.99 -7.52
N ASP A 58 12.61 -13.00 -7.07
CA ASP A 58 14.07 -13.02 -7.08
C ASP A 58 14.56 -13.96 -8.19
N ARG A 59 15.64 -13.58 -8.87
CA ARG A 59 16.31 -14.42 -9.87
C ARG A 59 17.54 -15.11 -9.28
N ASP A 60 17.72 -16.38 -9.62
CA ASP A 60 18.98 -17.11 -9.47
C ASP A 60 19.32 -17.83 -10.78
N GLY A 61 20.34 -17.34 -11.49
CA GLY A 61 20.68 -17.84 -12.82
C GLY A 61 19.58 -17.57 -13.86
N GLN A 62 18.92 -18.62 -14.34
CA GLN A 62 17.77 -18.53 -15.24
C GLN A 62 16.43 -18.81 -14.53
N ASP A 63 16.50 -19.26 -13.29
CA ASP A 63 15.35 -19.66 -12.50
C ASP A 63 14.94 -18.52 -11.56
N HIS A 64 13.71 -18.59 -11.09
CA HIS A 64 13.15 -17.56 -10.21
C HIS A 64 12.43 -18.19 -9.04
N ARG A 65 12.29 -17.42 -7.98
CA ARG A 65 11.43 -17.75 -6.83
C ARG A 65 10.63 -16.52 -6.44
N LEU A 66 9.48 -16.73 -5.83
CA LEU A 66 8.74 -15.65 -5.18
C LEU A 66 9.54 -15.14 -3.97
N THR A 67 9.62 -13.83 -3.81
CA THR A 67 10.09 -13.24 -2.56
C THR A 67 9.05 -13.51 -1.46
N SER A 68 9.40 -13.33 -0.18
CA SER A 68 8.41 -13.46 0.90
C SER A 68 7.19 -12.55 0.73
N ARG A 69 7.38 -11.37 0.10
CA ARG A 69 6.27 -10.46 -0.26
C ARG A 69 5.47 -10.99 -1.45
N GLY A 70 6.16 -11.54 -2.45
CA GLY A 70 5.56 -12.20 -3.60
C GLY A 70 4.69 -13.40 -3.20
N VAL A 71 5.17 -14.25 -2.31
CA VAL A 71 4.42 -15.41 -1.77
C VAL A 71 3.14 -14.94 -1.08
N ALA A 72 3.23 -13.94 -0.20
CA ALA A 72 2.05 -13.43 0.50
C ALA A 72 1.01 -12.84 -0.46
N LEU A 73 1.44 -12.11 -1.49
CA LEU A 73 0.54 -11.60 -2.53
C LEU A 73 -0.08 -12.74 -3.34
N ALA A 74 0.74 -13.67 -3.83
CA ALA A 74 0.29 -14.76 -4.70
C ALA A 74 -0.66 -15.72 -3.98
N ALA A 75 -0.39 -16.03 -2.72
CA ALA A 75 -1.29 -16.83 -1.89
C ALA A 75 -2.65 -16.14 -1.66
N ALA A 76 -2.67 -14.82 -1.40
CA ALA A 76 -3.92 -14.09 -1.27
C ALA A 76 -4.75 -14.11 -2.57
N LEU A 77 -4.08 -13.91 -3.72
CA LEU A 77 -4.71 -13.99 -5.04
C LEU A 77 -5.26 -15.40 -5.31
N ALA A 78 -4.49 -16.46 -5.03
CA ALA A 78 -4.89 -17.84 -5.26
C ALA A 78 -6.07 -18.30 -4.37
N ASN A 79 -6.30 -17.62 -3.25
CA ASN A 79 -7.44 -17.89 -2.35
C ASN A 79 -8.62 -16.92 -2.57
N ASP A 80 -8.58 -16.11 -3.64
CA ASP A 80 -9.58 -15.08 -3.93
C ASP A 80 -9.82 -14.09 -2.77
N ASP A 81 -8.81 -13.88 -1.92
CA ASP A 81 -8.86 -12.91 -0.82
C ASP A 81 -8.47 -11.52 -1.35
N GLU A 82 -9.43 -10.83 -1.97
CA GLU A 82 -9.21 -9.53 -2.60
C GLU A 82 -8.73 -8.46 -1.61
N THR A 83 -9.22 -8.50 -0.36
CA THR A 83 -8.82 -7.53 0.68
C THR A 83 -7.37 -7.72 1.06
N GLU A 84 -6.94 -8.97 1.24
CA GLU A 84 -5.56 -9.26 1.54
C GLU A 84 -4.65 -9.00 0.32
N ALA A 85 -5.07 -9.43 -0.87
CA ALA A 85 -4.31 -9.25 -2.10
C ALA A 85 -4.03 -7.77 -2.39
N THR A 86 -5.05 -6.90 -2.30
CA THR A 86 -4.89 -5.46 -2.48
C THR A 86 -3.98 -4.85 -1.41
N SER A 87 -4.09 -5.29 -0.15
CA SER A 87 -3.18 -4.84 0.90
C SER A 87 -1.73 -5.27 0.65
N ARG A 88 -1.48 -6.50 0.18
CA ARG A 88 -0.14 -6.99 -0.11
C ARG A 88 0.46 -6.28 -1.31
N ALA A 89 -0.35 -6.07 -2.35
CA ALA A 89 0.02 -5.28 -3.52
C ALA A 89 0.37 -3.84 -3.15
N TYR A 90 -0.42 -3.18 -2.29
CA TYR A 90 -0.11 -1.85 -1.77
C TYR A 90 1.27 -1.81 -1.11
N ALA A 91 1.56 -2.75 -0.21
CA ALA A 91 2.83 -2.78 0.52
C ALA A 91 4.05 -2.94 -0.42
N ILE A 92 3.91 -3.74 -1.47
CA ILE A 92 4.95 -3.93 -2.50
C ILE A 92 5.10 -2.66 -3.34
N LEU A 93 4.00 -2.18 -3.92
CA LEU A 93 4.01 -1.12 -4.91
C LEU A 93 4.28 0.25 -4.26
N ALA A 94 3.80 0.54 -3.06
CA ALA A 94 4.07 1.80 -2.36
C ALA A 94 5.55 1.95 -1.96
N ALA A 95 6.26 0.84 -1.77
CA ALA A 95 7.70 0.83 -1.50
C ALA A 95 8.54 0.92 -2.79
N TRP A 96 7.93 0.73 -3.96
CA TRP A 96 8.62 0.77 -5.24
C TRP A 96 8.98 2.22 -5.63
N PRO A 97 10.24 2.55 -5.96
CA PRO A 97 10.65 3.94 -6.21
C PRO A 97 9.86 4.66 -7.31
N THR A 98 9.41 3.95 -8.35
CA THR A 98 8.59 4.52 -9.42
C THR A 98 7.27 5.06 -8.90
N SER A 99 6.59 4.32 -8.02
CA SER A 99 5.29 4.75 -7.49
C SER A 99 5.44 5.98 -6.58
N SER A 100 6.54 6.07 -5.83
CA SER A 100 6.85 7.27 -5.04
C SER A 100 6.98 8.49 -5.94
N ARG A 101 7.74 8.38 -7.04
CA ARG A 101 7.91 9.48 -8.00
C ARG A 101 6.59 9.90 -8.64
N LEU A 102 5.73 8.95 -9.00
CA LEU A 102 4.41 9.24 -9.57
C LEU A 102 3.51 9.94 -8.55
N ARG A 103 3.49 9.49 -7.29
CA ARG A 103 2.77 10.17 -6.21
C ARG A 103 3.29 11.59 -5.98
N ASP A 104 4.61 11.79 -6.02
CA ASP A 104 5.22 13.12 -5.88
C ASP A 104 4.80 14.06 -7.01
N ILE A 105 4.72 13.58 -8.25
CA ILE A 105 4.20 14.34 -9.40
C ILE A 105 2.74 14.76 -9.17
N LEU A 106 1.91 13.81 -8.72
CA LEU A 106 0.49 14.03 -8.48
C LEU A 106 0.19 14.91 -7.25
N ARG A 107 1.16 15.13 -6.35
CA ARG A 107 1.03 16.17 -5.31
C ARG A 107 0.93 17.57 -5.90
N GLY A 108 1.37 17.77 -7.14
CA GLY A 108 1.19 19.03 -7.87
C GLY A 108 -0.25 19.27 -8.35
N GLY A 109 -1.13 18.27 -8.29
CA GLY A 109 -2.53 18.36 -8.71
C GLY A 109 -3.03 17.09 -9.40
N ALA A 110 -4.35 16.94 -9.46
CA ALA A 110 -5.01 15.88 -10.20
C ALA A 110 -4.65 15.93 -11.68
N MET A 111 -4.45 14.77 -12.32
CA MET A 111 -3.95 14.71 -13.70
C MET A 111 -4.81 13.77 -14.56
N PRO A 112 -5.17 14.15 -15.80
CA PRO A 112 -5.84 13.24 -16.72
C PRO A 112 -4.92 12.10 -17.17
N GLU A 113 -5.52 11.00 -17.65
CA GLU A 113 -4.77 9.79 -18.02
C GLU A 113 -3.65 10.05 -19.03
N ASP A 114 -3.94 10.77 -20.11
CA ASP A 114 -2.98 10.97 -21.20
C ASP A 114 -1.75 11.76 -20.74
N GLU A 115 -1.93 12.76 -19.87
CA GLU A 115 -0.81 13.50 -19.28
C GLU A 115 -0.01 12.62 -18.31
N LEU A 116 -0.69 11.81 -17.49
CA LEU A 116 -0.02 10.92 -16.55
C LEU A 116 0.74 9.80 -17.28
N LEU A 117 0.24 9.29 -18.40
CA LEU A 117 0.92 8.29 -19.21
C LEU A 117 2.28 8.80 -19.72
N VAL A 118 2.38 10.08 -20.10
CA VAL A 118 3.67 10.71 -20.45
C VAL A 118 4.62 10.68 -19.25
N ARG A 119 4.13 11.01 -18.06
CA ARG A 119 4.97 10.98 -16.85
C ARG A 119 5.39 9.57 -16.45
N VAL A 120 4.51 8.57 -16.61
CA VAL A 120 4.84 7.15 -16.41
C VAL A 120 5.94 6.74 -17.37
N ALA A 121 5.83 7.08 -18.65
CA ALA A 121 6.85 6.82 -19.65
C ALA A 121 8.20 7.43 -19.25
N ASP A 122 8.22 8.70 -18.85
CA ASP A 122 9.44 9.38 -18.41
C ASP A 122 10.12 8.69 -17.22
N VAL A 123 9.37 8.26 -16.20
CA VAL A 123 9.95 7.63 -15.00
C VAL A 123 10.36 6.18 -15.20
N THR A 124 9.77 5.50 -16.20
CA THR A 124 10.03 4.10 -16.52
C THR A 124 10.98 3.90 -17.70
N ASP A 125 11.23 4.94 -18.49
CA ASP A 125 11.95 4.85 -19.78
C ASP A 125 11.18 4.01 -20.82
N ALA A 126 9.85 4.06 -20.76
CA ALA A 126 8.97 3.34 -21.69
C ALA A 126 8.67 4.20 -22.94
N ASP A 127 8.62 3.57 -24.10
CA ASP A 127 8.31 4.22 -25.36
C ASP A 127 6.81 4.14 -25.66
N LEU A 128 6.11 5.27 -25.57
CA LEU A 128 4.67 5.33 -25.86
C LEU A 128 4.33 5.08 -27.33
N ASP A 129 5.26 5.20 -28.27
CA ASP A 129 5.01 4.84 -29.68
C ASP A 129 4.96 3.31 -29.86
N VAL A 130 5.61 2.56 -28.96
CA VAL A 130 5.52 1.10 -28.94
C VAL A 130 4.23 0.67 -28.21
N SER A 131 3.29 0.10 -28.98
CA SER A 131 1.96 -0.29 -28.49
C SER A 131 1.99 -1.13 -27.20
N ARG A 132 2.91 -2.10 -27.10
CA ARG A 132 3.02 -2.97 -25.91
C ARG A 132 3.43 -2.21 -24.65
N GLU A 133 4.23 -1.17 -24.79
CA GLU A 133 4.73 -0.37 -23.66
C GLU A 133 3.70 0.66 -23.26
N ARG A 134 3.00 1.27 -24.23
CA ARG A 134 1.82 2.09 -23.97
C ARG A 134 0.74 1.32 -23.18
N ILE A 135 0.44 0.09 -23.61
CA ILE A 135 -0.46 -0.81 -22.87
C ILE A 135 0.11 -1.09 -21.48
N GLY A 136 1.41 -1.38 -21.40
CA GLY A 136 2.13 -1.55 -20.14
C GLY A 136 1.99 -0.41 -19.15
N CYS A 137 2.13 0.83 -19.61
CA CYS A 137 1.95 2.03 -18.79
C CYS A 137 0.52 2.12 -18.24
N ARG A 138 -0.50 1.81 -19.06
CA ARG A 138 -1.90 1.77 -18.62
C ARG A 138 -2.13 0.66 -17.59
N THR A 139 -1.59 -0.52 -17.84
CA THR A 139 -1.66 -1.66 -16.89
C THR A 139 -1.00 -1.32 -15.57
N LEU A 140 0.12 -0.60 -15.59
CA LEU A 140 0.75 -0.11 -14.37
C LEU A 140 -0.16 0.88 -13.62
N LEU A 141 -0.80 1.83 -14.32
CA LEU A 141 -1.74 2.75 -13.68
C LEU A 141 -2.94 2.02 -13.05
N ASP A 142 -3.53 1.07 -13.78
CA ASP A 142 -4.62 0.23 -13.28
C ASP A 142 -4.18 -0.57 -12.04
N LEU A 143 -3.00 -1.19 -12.08
CA LEU A 143 -2.44 -1.91 -10.93
C LEU A 143 -2.21 -0.98 -9.71
N LEU A 144 -1.71 0.23 -9.93
CA LEU A 144 -1.48 1.20 -8.84
C LEU A 144 -2.80 1.72 -8.24
N VAL A 145 -3.85 1.89 -9.06
CA VAL A 145 -5.18 2.27 -8.59
C VAL A 145 -5.84 1.11 -7.84
N TRP A 146 -5.82 -0.10 -8.39
CA TRP A 146 -6.33 -1.29 -7.73
C TRP A 146 -5.68 -1.52 -6.37
N ALA A 147 -4.35 -1.36 -6.28
CA ALA A 147 -3.63 -1.44 -5.02
C ALA A 147 -3.88 -0.22 -4.09
N GLY A 148 -4.52 0.85 -4.57
CA GLY A 148 -4.73 2.12 -3.84
C GLY A 148 -3.46 2.91 -3.54
N VAL A 149 -2.41 2.71 -4.34
CA VAL A 149 -1.24 3.59 -4.34
C VAL A 149 -1.55 4.91 -5.05
N LEU A 150 -2.44 4.86 -6.03
CA LEU A 150 -3.09 5.98 -6.69
C LEU A 150 -4.60 5.88 -6.49
N ASP A 151 -5.30 7.00 -6.57
CA ASP A 151 -6.76 7.05 -6.66
C ASP A 151 -7.18 7.60 -8.02
N ARG A 152 -8.42 7.29 -8.43
CA ARG A 152 -9.04 7.83 -9.64
C ARG A 152 -10.38 8.47 -9.28
N THR A 153 -10.58 9.72 -9.66
CA THR A 153 -11.85 10.42 -9.45
C THR A 153 -12.92 9.91 -10.40
N ASP A 154 -14.19 10.26 -10.12
CA ASP A 154 -15.32 9.96 -11.01
C ASP A 154 -15.16 10.61 -12.39
N ASP A 155 -14.50 11.77 -12.46
CA ASP A 155 -14.15 12.48 -13.70
C ASP A 155 -12.93 11.84 -14.43
N GLY A 156 -12.40 10.74 -13.90
CA GLY A 156 -11.30 9.98 -14.50
C GLY A 156 -9.91 10.58 -14.27
N LEU A 157 -9.77 11.57 -13.37
CA LEU A 157 -8.49 12.17 -13.02
C LEU A 157 -7.76 11.33 -11.97
N TYR A 158 -6.44 11.27 -12.06
CA TYR A 158 -5.59 10.54 -11.12
C TYR A 158 -5.11 11.44 -10.01
N LEU A 159 -5.06 10.88 -8.80
CA LEU A 159 -4.60 11.53 -7.56
C LEU A 159 -3.61 10.60 -6.84
N PRO A 160 -2.75 11.14 -5.94
CA PRO A 160 -2.02 10.29 -5.01
C PRO A 160 -3.03 9.49 -4.19
N GLY A 161 -2.80 8.18 -4.04
CA GLY A 161 -3.66 7.34 -3.20
C GLY A 161 -3.62 7.82 -1.76
N ALA A 162 -4.77 7.86 -1.10
CA ALA A 162 -4.86 8.31 0.27
C ALA A 162 -4.16 7.33 1.23
N VAL A 163 -2.91 7.64 1.59
CA VAL A 163 -2.12 6.88 2.58
C VAL A 163 -2.83 6.80 3.94
N GLU A 164 -3.72 7.76 4.24
CA GLU A 164 -4.37 7.90 5.54
C GLU A 164 -5.70 7.14 5.68
N THR A 165 -6.52 7.01 4.65
CA THR A 165 -7.89 6.46 4.82
C THR A 165 -7.88 4.97 5.13
N ARG A 166 -7.01 4.19 4.49
CA ARG A 166 -6.97 2.73 4.72
C ARG A 166 -6.28 2.34 6.03
N ALA A 167 -5.29 3.11 6.49
CA ALA A 167 -4.70 2.89 7.81
C ALA A 167 -5.71 3.21 8.92
N VAL A 168 -6.44 4.32 8.79
CA VAL A 168 -7.51 4.72 9.72
C VAL A 168 -8.72 3.78 9.65
N GLU A 169 -9.10 3.28 8.47
CA GLU A 169 -10.19 2.29 8.32
C GLU A 169 -9.79 0.91 8.83
N ARG A 170 -8.54 0.47 8.62
CA ARG A 170 -8.03 -0.80 9.14
C ARG A 170 -7.79 -0.75 10.64
N GLU A 171 -7.32 0.37 11.15
CA GLU A 171 -7.25 0.65 12.59
C GLU A 171 -8.66 0.71 13.18
N ARG A 172 -9.63 1.40 12.54
CA ARG A 172 -11.04 1.37 12.95
C ARG A 172 -11.65 -0.03 12.90
N ALA A 173 -11.38 -0.82 11.87
CA ALA A 173 -11.89 -2.19 11.76
C ALA A 173 -11.25 -3.09 12.82
N ALA A 174 -9.95 -2.96 13.08
CA ALA A 174 -9.25 -3.68 14.12
C ALA A 174 -9.71 -3.28 15.53
N LEU A 175 -9.96 -1.99 15.78
CA LEU A 175 -10.56 -1.49 17.01
C LEU A 175 -12.00 -1.99 17.18
N THR A 176 -12.79 -2.03 16.10
CA THR A 176 -14.19 -2.50 16.13
C THR A 176 -14.25 -4.00 16.47
N VAL A 177 -13.43 -4.82 15.82
CA VAL A 177 -13.31 -6.27 16.13
C VAL A 177 -12.71 -6.51 17.52
N GLY A 178 -11.75 -5.67 17.93
CA GLY A 178 -11.17 -5.70 19.28
C GLY A 178 -12.20 -5.39 20.37
N LEU A 179 -13.10 -4.43 20.14
CA LEU A 179 -14.21 -4.11 21.04
C LEU A 179 -15.29 -5.22 21.04
N GLU A 180 -15.64 -5.79 19.89
CA GLU A 180 -16.62 -6.88 19.83
C GLU A 180 -16.13 -8.19 20.48
N LEU A 181 -14.81 -8.43 20.55
CA LEU A 181 -14.22 -9.60 21.20
C LEU A 181 -13.80 -9.39 22.66
N SER A 182 -13.90 -8.16 23.20
CA SER A 182 -13.49 -7.85 24.59
C SER A 182 -14.57 -7.23 25.46
N VAL A 183 -15.80 -7.08 24.99
CA VAL A 183 -16.92 -6.65 25.84
C VAL A 183 -17.60 -7.86 26.50
N ASP A 184 -16.88 -8.47 27.44
CA ASP A 184 -17.44 -8.98 28.70
C ASP A 184 -17.19 -7.89 29.76
N VAL A 185 -17.61 -6.65 29.49
CA VAL A 185 -17.47 -5.54 30.45
C VAL A 185 -18.74 -5.51 31.29
N ASP A 186 -18.57 -5.72 32.59
CA ASP A 186 -19.65 -5.62 33.57
C ASP A 186 -20.14 -4.15 33.61
N PRO A 187 -21.45 -3.88 33.53
CA PRO A 187 -22.00 -2.51 33.55
C PRO A 187 -21.51 -1.65 34.72
N GLU A 188 -21.12 -2.25 35.85
CA GLU A 188 -20.59 -1.53 37.01
C GLU A 188 -19.19 -0.89 36.74
N ASP A 189 -18.37 -1.51 35.89
CA ASP A 189 -17.03 -1.01 35.55
C ASP A 189 -17.08 0.21 34.61
N VAL A 190 -18.10 0.28 33.74
CA VAL A 190 -18.33 1.42 32.85
C VAL A 190 -18.77 2.65 33.64
N GLU A 191 -19.65 2.48 34.64
CA GLU A 191 -20.08 3.58 35.51
C GLU A 191 -18.93 4.14 36.35
N SER A 192 -18.04 3.28 36.86
CA SER A 192 -16.87 3.74 37.61
C SER A 192 -15.89 4.54 36.75
N LEU A 193 -15.73 4.19 35.46
CA LEU A 193 -14.88 4.92 34.52
C LEU A 193 -15.50 6.28 34.14
N VAL A 194 -16.80 6.32 33.88
CA VAL A 194 -17.54 7.56 33.59
C VAL A 194 -17.50 8.50 34.80
N SER A 195 -17.67 7.97 36.01
CA SER A 195 -17.57 8.77 37.25
C SER A 195 -16.16 9.32 37.45
N ALA A 196 -15.11 8.54 37.17
CA ALA A 196 -13.72 9.00 37.32
C ALA A 196 -13.37 10.12 36.31
N ILE A 197 -13.88 10.05 35.08
CA ILE A 197 -13.69 11.10 34.07
C ILE A 197 -14.47 12.36 34.45
N GLN A 198 -15.70 12.23 34.96
CA GLN A 198 -16.50 13.36 35.41
C GLN A 198 -15.86 14.04 36.63
N SER A 199 -15.38 13.28 37.62
CA SER A 199 -14.71 13.84 38.80
C SER A 199 -13.36 14.51 38.47
N GLY A 200 -12.66 14.08 37.43
CA GLY A 200 -11.39 14.70 37.01
C GLY A 200 -11.55 16.00 36.20
N LEU A 201 -12.78 16.32 35.75
CA LEU A 201 -13.08 17.55 35.00
C LEU A 201 -13.66 18.67 35.87
N ASP A 202 -13.90 18.41 37.17
CA ASP A 202 -14.46 19.39 38.12
C ASP A 202 -13.39 20.11 38.99
N GLU A 203 -12.10 19.77 38.87
CA GLU A 203 -11.01 20.49 39.56
C GLU A 203 -10.46 21.65 38.70
N ASP A 204 -11.28 22.70 38.55
CA ASP A 204 -10.85 24.04 38.14
C ASP A 204 -10.91 24.98 39.36
N GLU A 205 -9.82 25.08 40.13
CA GLU A 205 -9.57 26.27 40.97
C GLU A 205 -8.12 26.76 40.77
N PRO A 206 -7.91 27.94 40.16
CA PRO A 206 -6.58 28.53 40.03
C PRO A 206 -6.18 29.20 41.35
N PRO A 207 -4.94 29.05 41.87
CA PRO A 207 -4.51 29.84 43.01
C PRO A 207 -4.24 31.29 42.58
N SER A 208 -5.18 32.17 42.90
CA SER A 208 -5.01 33.63 42.94
C SER A 208 -4.80 34.07 44.37
N VAL A 209 -3.63 34.61 44.73
CA VAL A 209 -3.56 35.85 45.55
C VAL A 209 -2.26 36.60 45.27
N ALA A 210 -2.39 37.89 44.96
CA ALA A 210 -1.31 38.86 44.87
C ALA A 210 -1.03 39.54 46.22
N ALA A 211 0.23 39.96 46.38
CA ALA A 211 0.73 41.08 47.17
C ALA A 211 0.81 40.95 48.72
N GLU A 212 2.05 40.83 49.21
CA GLU A 212 2.56 41.70 50.28
C GLU A 212 3.93 42.23 49.87
N LEU A 213 4.05 43.57 49.81
CA LEU A 213 5.29 44.34 49.72
C LEU A 213 5.71 44.67 51.14
N ASP A 214 6.97 44.45 51.53
CA ASP A 214 7.89 45.51 52.01
C ASP A 214 9.27 44.95 52.41
N GLY A 215 10.31 45.79 52.33
CA GLY A 215 11.46 45.68 53.24
C GLY A 215 12.82 45.15 52.74
N VAL A 216 13.47 45.91 51.84
CA VAL A 216 14.83 46.48 51.99
C VAL A 216 16.03 45.64 52.55
N SER A 217 17.14 45.71 51.79
CA SER A 217 18.59 45.77 52.15
C SER A 217 19.52 44.54 52.07
N LEU A 218 20.38 44.60 51.05
CA LEU A 218 21.87 44.69 51.06
C LEU A 218 22.77 43.63 51.75
N ARG A 219 23.85 43.30 50.99
CA ARG A 219 25.20 42.73 51.27
C ARG A 219 25.36 41.23 51.01
N GLU A 220 26.18 40.84 50.02
CA GLU A 220 27.67 40.74 50.05
C GLU A 220 28.16 39.88 51.21
N ASP A 221 28.52 38.62 50.91
CA ASP A 221 29.89 38.08 50.96
C ASP A 221 29.94 36.76 50.16
#